data_AF-A0A085NBW9-F1
#
_entry.id   AF-A0A085NBW9-F1
#
_cell.length_a   1.000
_cell.length_b   1.000
_cell.length_c   1.000
_cell.angle_alpha   90.00
_cell.angle_beta   90.00
_cell.angle_gamma   90.00
#
_symmetry.space_group_name_H-M   'P 1'
#
loop_
_entity.id
_entity.type
_entity.pdbx_description
1 polymer ?
#
loop_
_entity_poly.entity_id
_entity_poly.type
_entity_poly.pdbx_seq_one_letter_code
_entity_poly.pdbx_strand_id
1 'polypeptide(L)' 'MESDSTKATIGTAAALSMKLPQFWAHSPKLWSAQAEAQFALRQVSSSLTKFYYAVAALPTTSPAISTTYWTPSPSTPMKH' A
#
# COMPACT_ATOMS: atom_id res chain seq x y z
N MET A 1 -29.33 16.71 -36.23
CA MET A 1 -28.82 17.62 -35.19
C MET A 1 -28.09 16.75 -34.19
N GLU A 2 -26.81 17.09 -34.00
CA GLU A 2 -25.74 16.54 -33.14
C GLU A 2 -25.54 15.01 -33.12
N SER A 3 -24.56 14.43 -33.81
CA SER A 3 -23.09 14.49 -33.64
C SER A 3 -22.56 13.77 -32.38
N ASP A 4 -21.85 12.68 -32.67
CA ASP A 4 -20.98 11.83 -31.86
C ASP A 4 -20.28 12.53 -30.66
N SER A 5 -20.45 11.96 -29.46
CA SER A 5 -19.61 12.20 -28.28
C SER A 5 -19.93 11.09 -27.26
N THR A 6 -19.02 10.25 -26.79
CA THR A 6 -17.59 10.39 -26.60
C THR A 6 -16.95 9.00 -26.67
N LYS A 7 -16.06 8.78 -27.65
CA LYS A 7 -15.10 7.67 -27.59
C LYS A 7 -14.24 7.89 -26.35
N ALA A 8 -14.52 7.11 -25.29
CA ALA A 8 -13.62 7.00 -24.15
C ALA A 8 -12.26 6.61 -24.72
N THR A 9 -11.39 7.60 -24.82
CA THR A 9 -10.02 7.39 -25.25
C THR A 9 -9.42 6.53 -24.16
N ILE A 10 -9.32 5.24 -24.44
CA ILE A 10 -8.60 4.27 -23.62
C ILE A 10 -7.14 4.69 -23.78
N GLY A 11 -6.74 5.72 -23.02
CA GLY A 11 -5.38 6.15 -22.93
C GLY A 11 -4.63 4.94 -22.44
N THR A 12 -3.82 4.34 -23.31
CA THR A 12 -2.84 3.33 -22.92
C THR A 12 -1.98 4.02 -21.87
N ALA A 13 -2.30 3.79 -20.60
CA ALA A 13 -1.53 4.25 -19.48
C ALA A 13 -0.18 3.56 -19.62
N ALA A 14 0.74 4.20 -20.34
CA ALA A 14 2.12 3.79 -20.43
C ALA A 14 2.54 3.54 -18.99
N ALA A 15 2.94 2.30 -18.70
CA ALA A 15 3.35 1.87 -17.38
C ALA A 15 4.65 2.60 -17.02
N LEU A 16 4.54 3.88 -16.69
CA LEU A 16 5.58 4.63 -16.04
C LEU A 16 5.77 3.92 -14.70
N SER A 17 6.93 3.30 -14.51
CA SER A 17 7.28 2.61 -13.28
C SER A 17 7.21 3.62 -12.13
N MET A 18 6.08 3.65 -11.44
CA MET A 18 5.87 4.50 -10.29
C MET A 18 6.28 3.75 -9.04
N LYS A 19 7.34 4.23 -8.39
CA LYS A 19 7.75 3.69 -7.10
C LYS A 19 7.13 4.54 -6.00
N LEU A 20 6.11 4.02 -5.35
CA LEU A 20 5.57 4.64 -4.14
C LEU A 20 6.57 4.56 -2.98
N PRO A 21 6.55 5.53 -2.05
CA PRO A 21 7.31 5.44 -0.82
C PRO A 21 6.82 4.27 0.04
N GLN A 22 7.73 3.72 0.87
CA GLN A 22 7.37 2.70 1.86
C GLN A 22 6.27 3.22 2.79
N PHE A 23 5.32 2.34 3.13
CA PHE A 23 4.20 2.69 4.01
C PHE A 23 4.66 3.13 5.42
N TRP A 24 4.05 4.19 5.93
CA TRP A 24 4.32 4.75 7.25
C TRP A 24 3.19 4.44 8.23
N ALA A 25 3.34 3.34 8.99
CA ALA A 25 2.33 2.90 9.95
C ALA A 25 1.99 3.93 11.04
N HIS A 26 2.95 4.80 11.42
CA HIS A 26 2.76 5.86 12.41
C HIS A 26 1.98 7.06 11.86
N SER A 27 1.83 7.20 10.53
CA SER A 27 1.18 8.35 9.89
C SER A 27 0.54 7.98 8.54
N PRO A 28 -0.49 7.11 8.53
CA PRO A 28 -1.10 6.60 7.31
C PRO A 28 -1.81 7.69 6.49
N LYS A 29 -2.37 8.71 7.16
CA LYS A 29 -3.01 9.85 6.48
C LYS A 29 -2.02 10.66 5.65
N LEU A 30 -0.84 10.94 6.21
CA LEU A 30 0.20 11.69 5.52
C LEU A 30 0.76 10.90 4.34
N TRP A 31 1.02 9.60 4.55
CA TRP A 31 1.48 8.71 3.48
C TRP A 31 0.47 8.64 2.34
N SER A 32 -0.82 8.53 2.64
CA SER A 32 -1.89 8.49 1.63
C SER A 32 -1.94 9.78 0.81
N ALA A 33 -1.85 10.95 1.46
CA ALA A 33 -1.81 12.23 0.76
C ALA A 33 -0.59 12.33 -0.20
N GLN A 34 0.56 11.82 0.22
CA GLN A 34 1.75 11.77 -0.62
C GLN A 34 1.59 10.80 -1.80
N ALA A 35 1.01 9.62 -1.57
CA ALA A 35 0.71 8.66 -2.64
C ALA A 35 -0.26 9.26 -3.67
N GLU A 36 -1.30 9.98 -3.20
CA GLU A 36 -2.27 10.64 -4.07
C GLU A 36 -1.64 11.75 -4.91
N ALA A 37 -0.72 12.54 -4.34
CA ALA A 37 0.05 13.51 -5.10
C ALA A 37 0.89 12.85 -6.21
N GLN A 38 1.53 11.71 -5.92
CA GLN A 38 2.27 10.94 -6.93
C GLN A 38 1.37 10.39 -8.04
N PHE A 39 0.18 9.91 -7.69
CA PHE A 39 -0.82 9.47 -8.68
C PHE A 39 -1.25 10.63 -9.60
N ALA A 40 -1.54 11.80 -9.02
CA ALA A 40 -1.91 12.99 -9.79
C ALA A 40 -0.81 13.44 -10.77
N LEU A 41 0.45 13.48 -10.30
CA LEU A 41 1.62 13.84 -11.13
C LEU A 41 1.84 12.89 -12.32
N ARG A 42 1.37 11.64 -12.19
CA ARG A 42 1.55 10.58 -13.19
C ARG A 42 0.27 10.24 -13.94
N GLN A 43 -0.78 11.04 -13.74
CA GLN A 43 -2.09 10.86 -14.38
C GLN A 43 -2.71 9.48 -14.11
N VAL A 44 -2.41 8.89 -12.94
CA VAL A 44 -3.06 7.67 -12.47
C VAL A 44 -4.39 8.05 -11.84
N SER A 45 -5.45 7.95 -12.63
CA SER A 45 -6.83 8.25 -12.20
C SER A 45 -7.65 7.01 -11.84
N SER A 46 -7.24 5.83 -12.31
CA SER A 46 -7.93 4.56 -12.03
C SER A 46 -7.82 4.15 -10.57
N SER A 47 -8.96 4.09 -9.87
CA SER A 47 -9.04 3.63 -8.47
C SER A 47 -8.46 2.24 -8.28
N LEU A 48 -8.65 1.34 -9.26
CA LEU A 48 -8.10 -0.02 -9.21
C LEU A 48 -6.57 -0.01 -9.27
N THR A 49 -5.98 0.82 -10.12
CA THR A 49 -4.53 0.96 -10.23
C THR A 49 -3.94 1.56 -8.95
N LYS A 50 -4.56 2.60 -8.39
CA LYS A 50 -4.15 3.19 -7.10
C LYS A 50 -4.17 2.15 -5.98
N PHE A 51 -5.21 1.32 -5.94
CA PHE A 51 -5.33 0.23 -4.97
C PHE A 51 -4.18 -0.78 -5.09
N TYR A 52 -3.85 -1.25 -6.29
CA TYR A 52 -2.72 -2.17 -6.49
C TYR A 52 -1.39 -1.57 -6.03
N TYR A 53 -1.13 -0.30 -6.34
CA TYR A 53 0.07 0.38 -5.85
C TYR A 53 0.09 0.51 -4.32
N ALA A 54 -1.06 0.83 -3.69
CA ALA A 54 -1.15 0.94 -2.25
C ALA A 54 -0.85 -0.40 -1.55
N VAL A 55 -1.40 -1.51 -2.07
CA VAL A 55 -1.11 -2.87 -1.56
C VAL A 55 0.37 -3.22 -1.72
N ALA A 56 0.98 -2.89 -2.86
CA ALA A 56 2.39 -3.14 -3.12
C ALA A 56 3.34 -2.33 -2.21
N ALA A 57 2.89 -1.21 -1.65
CA ALA A 57 3.67 -0.36 -0.74
C ALA A 57 3.63 -0.82 0.73
N LEU A 58 2.75 -1.78 1.06
CA LEU A 58 2.67 -2.34 2.41
C LEU A 58 3.89 -3.23 2.71
N PRO A 59 4.48 -3.13 3.91
CA PRO A 59 5.55 -4.02 4.31
C PRO A 59 5.04 -5.47 4.37
N THR A 60 5.79 -6.40 3.78
CA THR A 60 5.49 -7.84 3.79
C THR A 60 5.80 -8.50 5.14
N THR A 61 6.50 -7.79 6.03
CA THR A 61 6.87 -8.25 7.37
C THR A 61 6.03 -7.53 8.41
N SER A 62 5.21 -8.29 9.15
CA SER A 62 4.66 -7.85 10.43
C SER A 62 5.81 -7.78 11.45
N PRO A 63 6.09 -6.64 12.09
CA PRO A 63 7.23 -6.54 13.00
C PRO A 63 7.06 -7.29 14.33
N ALA A 64 5.94 -7.97 14.64
CA ALA A 64 5.74 -8.47 16.00
C ALA A 64 4.73 -9.63 16.18
N ILE A 65 4.94 -10.78 15.55
CA ILE A 65 4.28 -12.03 16.03
C ILE A 65 5.22 -13.20 16.31
N SER A 66 6.55 -13.05 16.22
CA SER A 66 7.45 -14.22 16.22
C SER A 66 8.33 -14.45 17.46
N THR A 67 8.41 -13.57 18.47
CA THR A 67 9.40 -13.81 19.55
C THR A 67 8.93 -13.59 20.99
N THR A 68 7.92 -12.75 21.26
CA THR A 68 7.64 -12.38 22.66
C THR A 68 6.66 -13.31 23.37
N TYR A 69 5.87 -14.12 22.66
CA TYR A 69 4.84 -14.97 23.29
C TYR A 69 5.21 -16.46 23.37
N TRP A 70 6.39 -16.87 22.91
CA TRP A 70 6.81 -18.28 22.92
C TRP A 70 8.14 -18.50 23.65
N THR A 71 8.30 -17.91 24.82
CA THR A 71 9.13 -18.53 25.86
C THR A 71 8.21 -19.35 26.75
N PRO A 72 8.20 -20.70 26.65
CA PRO A 72 7.66 -21.50 27.73
C PRO A 72 8.45 -21.10 28.99
N SER A 73 7.74 -20.63 30.01
CA SER A 73 8.33 -20.36 31.33
C SER A 73 9.19 -21.57 31.71
N PRO A 74 10.50 -21.42 32.00
CA PRO A 74 11.27 -22.53 32.53
C PRO A 74 10.65 -22.90 33.88
N SER A 75 9.97 -24.05 33.87
CA SER A 75 9.35 -24.72 35.00
C SER A 75 10.06 -24.38 36.30
N THR A 76 9.36 -23.71 37.22
CA THR A 76 9.80 -23.53 38.60
C THR A 76 10.04 -24.94 39.19
N PRO A 77 11.27 -25.35 39.53
CA PRO A 77 11.44 -26.61 40.23
C PRO A 77 10.83 -26.43 41.62
N MET A 78 9.79 -27.22 41.93
CA MET A 78 9.29 -27.33 43.29
C MET A 78 10.47 -27.74 44.17
N LYS A 79 10.82 -26.88 45.12
CA LYS A 79 11.86 -27.15 46.11
C LYS A 79 11.36 -28.26 47.03
N HIS A 80 12.29 -29.18 47.32
CA HIS A 80 12.20 -30.39 48.16
C HIS A 80 11.38 -30.26 49.44
#